data_AF-J9GV36-F1
#
_entry.id   AF-J9GV36-F1
#
_cell.length_a   1.000
_cell.length_b   1.000
_cell.length_c   1.000
_cell.angle_alpha   90.00
_cell.angle_beta   90.00
_cell.angle_gamma   90.00
#
_symmetry.space_group_name_H-M   'P 1'
#
loop_
_entity.id
_entity.type
_entity.pdbx_description
1 polymer ?
#
loop_
_entity_poly.entity_id
_entity_poly.type
_entity_poly.pdbx_seq_one_letter_code
_entity_poly.pdbx_strand_id
1 'polypeptide(L)' 'MNEKDLTVTIVDDGIGIDRDVVEIKKGRHVGLSIMAERAARIGATVTVTRASPIGGTRVTLSLKEEARQLS' A
#
# COMPACT_ATOMS: atom_id res chain seq x y z
N MET A 1 -12.46 4.58 13.22
CA MET A 1 -12.37 4.84 11.77
C MET A 1 -13.43 5.86 11.44
N ASN A 2 -13.11 6.90 10.68
CA ASN A 2 -14.14 7.78 10.12
C ASN A 2 -14.87 6.95 9.04
N GLU A 3 -16.20 6.84 9.10
CA GLU A 3 -16.99 6.01 8.15
C GLU A 3 -16.90 6.50 6.70
N LYS A 4 -16.27 7.65 6.49
CA LYS A 4 -16.08 8.29 5.20
C LYS A 4 -14.67 8.15 4.61
N ASP A 5 -13.72 7.63 5.38
CA ASP A 5 -12.40 7.27 4.84
C ASP A 5 -12.52 6.02 3.95
N LEU A 6 -11.91 6.03 2.78
CA LEU A 6 -11.86 4.85 1.91
C LEU A 6 -10.60 4.04 2.24
N THR A 7 -10.81 2.77 2.61
CA THR A 7 -9.74 1.79 2.77
C THR A 7 -9.95 0.65 1.79
N VAL A 8 -8.93 0.34 0.98
CA VAL A 8 -8.92 -0.83 0.10
C VAL A 8 -7.78 -1.74 0.54
N THR A 9 -8.07 -3.02 0.78
CA THR A 9 -7.08 -4.01 1.18
C THR A 9 -7.07 -5.17 0.21
N ILE A 10 -5.88 -5.51 -0.27
CA ILE A 10 -5.60 -6.71 -1.07
C ILE A 10 -4.68 -7.62 -0.24
N VAL A 11 -5.03 -8.90 -0.17
CA VAL A 11 -4.24 -9.90 0.55
C VAL A 11 -3.96 -11.07 -0.38
N ASP A 12 -2.71 -11.48 -0.45
CA ASP A 12 -2.29 -12.76 -1.02
C ASP A 12 -1.71 -13.66 0.08
N ASP A 13 -1.70 -14.96 -0.19
CA ASP A 13 -1.18 -16.03 0.66
C ASP A 13 0.17 -16.58 0.17
N GLY A 14 0.89 -15.82 -0.66
CA GLY A 14 2.21 -16.19 -1.17
C GLY A 14 3.31 -16.13 -0.11
N ILE A 15 4.57 -16.10 -0.53
CA ILE A 15 5.72 -16.07 0.41
C ILE A 15 5.84 -14.73 1.19
N GLY A 16 5.20 -13.67 0.71
CA GLY A 16 5.30 -12.32 1.24
C GLY A 16 6.47 -11.51 0.65
N ILE A 17 6.45 -10.20 0.89
CA ILE A 17 7.50 -9.27 0.47
C ILE A 17 8.33 -8.89 1.69
N ASP A 18 9.63 -9.24 1.70
CA ASP A 18 10.54 -8.80 2.75
C ASP A 18 10.84 -7.30 2.63
N ARG A 19 10.44 -6.54 3.64
CA ARG A 19 10.59 -5.08 3.71
C ARG A 19 12.05 -4.64 3.62
N ASP A 20 12.95 -5.40 4.24
CA ASP A 20 14.38 -5.11 4.21
C ASP A 20 14.94 -5.28 2.80
N VAL A 21 14.43 -6.27 2.04
CA VAL A 21 14.81 -6.47 0.63
C VAL A 21 14.27 -5.35 -0.26
N VAL A 22 13.11 -4.77 0.06
CA VAL A 22 12.51 -3.64 -0.66
C VAL A 22 13.26 -2.33 -0.41
N GLU A 23 13.59 -2.02 0.85
CA GLU A 23 14.34 -0.80 1.22
C GLU A 23 15.78 -0.83 0.69
N ILE A 24 16.45 -2.00 0.71
CA ILE A 24 17.82 -2.17 0.19
C ILE A 24 17.87 -2.05 -1.35
N LYS A 25 16.75 -2.27 -2.06
CA LYS A 25 16.66 -2.27 -3.52
C LYS A 25 15.81 -1.13 -4.07
N LYS A 26 15.87 0.07 -3.47
CA LYS A 26 15.30 1.30 -4.03
C LYS A 26 15.76 1.46 -5.49
N GLY A 27 14.87 1.08 -6.42
CA GLY A 27 15.14 1.02 -7.87
C GLY A 27 14.70 -0.26 -8.60
N ARG A 28 14.59 -1.43 -7.93
CA ARG A 28 14.18 -2.69 -8.60
C ARG A 28 12.70 -3.06 -8.46
N HIS A 29 11.98 -2.41 -7.55
CA HIS A 29 10.55 -2.69 -7.31
C HIS A 29 9.65 -1.64 -7.96
N VAL A 30 9.73 -1.53 -9.29
CA VAL A 30 8.99 -0.54 -10.10
C VAL A 30 7.49 -0.53 -9.74
N GLY A 31 6.88 -1.71 -9.55
CA GLY A 31 5.48 -1.82 -9.16
C GLY A 31 5.14 -1.10 -7.85
N LEU A 32 5.97 -1.24 -6.81
CA LEU A 32 5.74 -0.59 -5.52
C LEU A 32 5.91 0.93 -5.61
N SER A 33 6.93 1.39 -6.36
CA SER A 33 7.13 2.83 -6.60
C SER A 33 5.95 3.44 -7.36
N ILE A 34 5.43 2.75 -8.38
CA ILE A 34 4.24 3.21 -9.12
C ILE A 34 3.02 3.25 -8.19
N MET A 35 2.79 2.23 -7.37
CA MET A 35 1.66 2.24 -6.42
C MET A 35 1.73 3.44 -5.48
N ALA A 36 2.90 3.74 -4.93
CA ALA A 36 3.10 4.90 -4.06
C ALA A 36 2.87 6.22 -4.79
N GLU A 37 3.42 6.36 -6.01
CA GLU A 37 3.23 7.54 -6.85
C GLU A 37 1.74 7.76 -7.20
N ARG A 38 1.05 6.70 -7.63
CA ARG A 38 -0.37 6.77 -8.01
C ARG A 38 -1.27 7.05 -6.81
N ALA A 39 -0.97 6.49 -5.64
CA ALA A 39 -1.68 6.83 -4.41
C ALA A 39 -1.49 8.31 -4.06
N ALA A 40 -0.26 8.82 -4.12
CA ALA A 40 0.05 10.22 -3.83
C ALA A 40 -0.68 11.20 -4.76
N ARG A 41 -0.85 10.85 -6.06
CA ARG A 41 -1.59 11.68 -7.04
C ARG A 41 -3.04 11.94 -6.67
N ILE A 42 -3.67 11.09 -5.85
CA ILE A 42 -5.05 11.27 -5.38
C ILE A 42 -5.12 11.63 -3.89
N GLY A 43 -3.99 12.01 -3.28
CA GLY A 43 -3.94 12.29 -1.83
C GLY A 43 -4.10 11.04 -0.94
N ALA A 44 -3.89 9.85 -1.48
CA ALA A 44 -3.91 8.60 -0.74
C ALA A 44 -2.50 8.14 -0.33
N THR A 45 -2.46 7.19 0.60
CA THR A 45 -1.23 6.47 0.97
C THR A 45 -1.38 4.99 0.70
N VAL A 46 -0.28 4.32 0.34
CA VAL A 46 -0.23 2.85 0.22
C VAL A 46 0.76 2.29 1.23
N THR A 47 0.38 1.20 1.89
CA THR A 47 1.24 0.48 2.82
C THR A 47 1.31 -0.99 2.42
N VAL A 48 2.50 -1.57 2.57
CA VAL A 48 2.74 -2.99 2.31
C VAL A 48 3.29 -3.62 3.58
N THR A 49 2.63 -4.68 4.02
CA THR A 49 2.94 -5.42 5.25
C THR A 49 2.84 -6.92 5.00
N ARG A 50 3.41 -7.72 5.90
CA ARG A 50 3.21 -9.17 5.87
C ARG A 50 1.75 -9.47 6.24
N ALA A 51 1.10 -10.38 5.51
CA ALA A 51 -0.28 -10.74 5.78
C ALA A 51 -0.43 -11.56 7.07
N SER A 52 0.53 -12.47 7.32
CA SER A 52 0.60 -13.39 8.47
C SER A 52 2.05 -13.71 8.87
N PRO A 53 2.30 -14.32 10.05
CA PRO A 53 3.64 -14.76 10.43
C PRO A 53 4.25 -15.75 9.43
N ILE A 54 3.44 -16.64 8.86
CA ILE A 54 3.90 -17.71 7.95
C ILE A 54 4.09 -17.26 6.50
N GLY A 55 3.58 -16.08 6.12
CA GLY A 55 3.70 -15.56 4.77
C GLY A 55 2.60 -14.57 4.39
N GLY A 56 2.49 -14.34 3.09
CA GLY A 56 1.50 -13.51 2.42
C GLY A 56 1.84 -12.02 2.45
N THR A 57 1.27 -11.28 1.51
CA THR A 57 1.38 -9.82 1.43
C THR A 57 0.03 -9.17 1.67
N ARG A 58 0.01 -8.13 2.49
CA ARG A 58 -1.13 -7.22 2.65
C ARG A 58 -0.76 -5.85 2.11
N VAL A 59 -1.49 -5.43 1.09
CA VAL A 59 -1.40 -4.07 0.53
C VAL A 59 -2.65 -3.30 0.93
N THR A 60 -2.47 -2.14 1.57
CA THR A 60 -3.57 -1.28 2.02
C THR A 60 -3.42 0.11 1.43
N LEU A 61 -4.42 0.54 0.65
CA LEU A 61 -4.61 1.92 0.22
C LEU A 61 -5.53 2.63 1.23
N SER A 62 -5.14 3.82 1.68
CA SER A 62 -5.93 4.69 2.55
C SER A 62 -6.11 6.05 1.90
N LEU A 63 -7.36 6.45 1.65
CA LEU A 63 -7.75 7.78 1.19
C LEU A 63 -8.66 8.43 2.23
N LYS A 64 -8.25 9.60 2.71
CA LYS A 64 -9.06 10.38 3.65
C LYS A 64 -10.21 11.08 2.94
N GLU A 65 -11.34 11.26 3.62
CA GLU A 65 -12.50 11.98 3.08
C GLU A 65 -12.11 13.37 2.52
N GLU A 66 -11.30 14.10 3.29
CA GLU A 66 -10.76 15.44 2.96
C GLU A 66 -10.01 15.46 1.61
N ALA A 67 -9.29 14.40 1.26
CA ALA A 67 -8.58 14.30 -0.01
C ALA A 67 -9.52 14.05 -1.21
N ARG A 68 -10.73 13.53 -0.97
CA ARG A 68 -11.72 13.25 -2.02
C ARG A 68 -12.44 14.50 -2.53
N GLN A 69 -12.45 15.58 -1.75
CA GLN A 69 -13.14 16.83 -2.09
C GLN A 69 -12.28 17.78 -2.94
N LEU A 70 -11.00 17.45 -3.17
CA LEU A 70 -10.03 18.25 -3.93
C LEU A 70 -9.88 17.80 -5.40
N SER A 71 -10.70 16.86 -5.87
CA SER A 71 -10.66 16.27 -7.23
C SER A 71 -11.75 16.80 -8.14
#